data_AF-A0A6B2LC24-F1
#
_entry.id   AF-A0A6B2LC24-F1
#
_cell.length_a   1.000
_cell.length_b   1.000
_cell.length_c   1.000
_cell.angle_alpha   90.00
_cell.angle_beta   90.00
_cell.angle_gamma   90.00
#
_symmetry.space_group_name_H-M   'P 1'
#
loop_
_entity.id
_entity.type
_entity.pdbx_description
1 polymer ?
#
loop_
_entity_poly.entity_id
_entity_poly.type
_entity_poly.pdbx_seq_one_letter_code
_entity_poly.pdbx_strand_id
1 'polypeptide(L)'
;MDMTQIAISKGYISIEKHSVTTQDGYILSLFRIPAPRNQHAPKTAANKPAVLLQHGLLDSSWAWVANFPSNSLGFMLADRGYDVWFGNSRGNFYSLGHVSFPTNSSEFWDFSWDEMAKYDLPAAVSYILAQTGLSKISYVGHSQGTTQALAAFGENEDFAKHINLAVLLAPAAYASHASGLFPILADLDLDELFMLFGVKEFLPDATILQKIAPELCFLLPEDCEYFFFALVGSSNNLNSTRIQVYVSETPAGTSVKNMAHWAQLVRAPGFQHFDYGSAQENMKHYGTPTPPPSLP
;
A
#
# COMPACT_ATOMS: atom_id res chain seq x y z
N MET A 1 -5.47 -14.99 -8.10
CA MET A 1 -4.96 -14.83 -9.49
C MET A 1 -4.04 -13.63 -9.42
N ASP A 2 -2.87 -13.62 -10.04
CA ASP A 2 -2.07 -12.39 -9.98
C ASP A 2 -2.77 -11.23 -10.73
N MET A 3 -2.37 -9.99 -10.44
CA MET A 3 -3.00 -8.80 -11.02
C MET A 3 -3.00 -8.80 -12.55
N THR A 4 -1.94 -9.34 -13.17
CA THR A 4 -1.84 -9.50 -14.63
C THR A 4 -2.96 -10.38 -15.16
N GLN A 5 -3.15 -11.56 -14.56
CA GLN A 5 -4.23 -12.48 -14.90
C GLN A 5 -5.61 -11.86 -14.69
N ILE A 6 -5.81 -11.14 -13.58
CA ILE A 6 -7.07 -10.44 -13.29
C ILE A 6 -7.39 -9.42 -14.38
N ALA A 7 -6.44 -8.57 -14.75
CA ALA A 7 -6.64 -7.54 -15.77
C ALA A 7 -6.91 -8.15 -17.16
N ILE A 8 -6.13 -9.16 -17.56
CA ILE A 8 -6.31 -9.87 -18.84
C ILE A 8 -7.69 -10.55 -18.89
N SER A 9 -8.11 -11.21 -17.82
CA SER A 9 -9.45 -11.86 -17.74
C SER A 9 -10.60 -10.87 -17.95
N LYS A 10 -10.36 -9.59 -17.66
CA LYS A 10 -11.31 -8.50 -17.83
C LYS A 10 -11.13 -7.74 -19.15
N GLY A 11 -10.21 -8.16 -20.01
CA GLY A 11 -9.97 -7.59 -21.34
C GLY A 11 -8.91 -6.49 -21.39
N TYR A 12 -8.17 -6.23 -20.31
CA TYR A 12 -7.05 -5.27 -20.30
C TYR A 12 -5.76 -6.01 -20.67
N ILE A 13 -5.67 -6.41 -21.94
CA ILE A 13 -4.62 -7.27 -22.48
C ILE A 13 -3.23 -6.61 -22.55
N SER A 14 -3.18 -5.29 -22.43
CA SER A 14 -1.94 -4.50 -22.49
C SER A 14 -1.34 -4.22 -21.11
N ILE A 15 -1.75 -4.95 -20.06
CA ILE A 15 -1.18 -4.75 -18.73
C ILE A 15 0.32 -5.05 -18.75
N GLU A 16 1.10 -4.16 -18.15
CA GLU A 16 2.54 -4.26 -18.02
C GLU A 16 2.93 -4.44 -16.54
N LYS A 17 4.04 -5.14 -16.29
CA LYS A 17 4.68 -5.24 -14.97
C LYS A 17 6.07 -4.62 -15.05
N HIS A 18 6.36 -3.72 -14.13
CA HIS A 18 7.61 -2.98 -14.05
C HIS A 18 8.29 -3.26 -12.70
N SER A 19 9.62 -3.27 -12.70
CA SER A 19 10.44 -3.45 -11.50
C SER A 19 11.16 -2.13 -11.20
N VAL A 20 11.00 -1.63 -9.98
CA VAL A 20 11.54 -0.33 -9.54
C VAL A 20 12.39 -0.55 -8.30
N THR A 21 13.67 -0.20 -8.36
CA THR A 21 14.57 -0.29 -7.20
C THR A 21 14.58 1.03 -6.46
N THR A 22 14.27 0.99 -5.18
CA THR A 22 14.33 2.12 -4.25
C THR A 22 15.78 2.45 -3.87
N GLN A 23 16.01 3.65 -3.33
CA GLN A 23 17.35 4.09 -2.93
C GLN A 23 17.98 3.17 -1.88
N ASP A 24 17.18 2.62 -0.97
CA ASP A 24 17.62 1.71 0.08
C ASP A 24 17.59 0.23 -0.33
N GLY A 25 17.22 -0.08 -1.57
CA GLY A 25 17.50 -1.36 -2.20
C GLY A 25 16.31 -2.33 -2.29
N TYR A 26 15.12 -1.96 -1.83
CA TYR A 26 13.89 -2.71 -2.11
C TYR A 26 13.52 -2.66 -3.59
N ILE A 27 13.00 -3.77 -4.09
CA ILE A 27 12.57 -3.94 -5.49
C ILE A 27 11.04 -4.02 -5.50
N LEU A 28 10.41 -2.95 -5.95
CA LEU A 28 8.97 -2.79 -6.01
C LEU A 28 8.43 -3.28 -7.35
N SER A 29 7.32 -4.01 -7.34
CA SER A 29 6.57 -4.31 -8.56
C SER A 29 5.51 -3.24 -8.79
N LEU A 30 5.60 -2.50 -9.89
CA LEU A 30 4.52 -1.64 -10.36
C LEU A 30 3.75 -2.36 -11.47
N PHE A 31 2.42 -2.25 -11.45
CA PHE A 31 1.61 -2.63 -12.60
C PHE A 31 1.18 -1.39 -13.37
N ARG A 32 0.89 -1.55 -14.66
CA ARG A 32 0.45 -0.46 -15.52
C ARG A 32 -0.60 -0.94 -16.51
N ILE A 33 -1.70 -0.21 -16.63
CA ILE A 33 -2.69 -0.37 -17.69
C ILE A 33 -2.60 0.87 -18.61
N PRO A 34 -1.83 0.77 -19.72
CA PRO A 34 -1.58 1.90 -20.63
C PRO A 34 -2.68 2.11 -21.67
N ALA A 35 -3.62 1.15 -21.81
CA ALA A 35 -4.65 1.14 -22.84
C ALA A 35 -6.02 0.70 -22.31
N PRO A 36 -7.12 1.22 -22.89
CA PRO A 36 -8.46 0.76 -22.60
C PRO A 36 -8.67 -0.72 -22.89
N ARG A 37 -9.81 -1.24 -22.40
CA ARG A 37 -10.23 -2.62 -22.64
C ARG A 37 -10.22 -3.01 -24.12
N ASN A 38 -9.68 -4.19 -24.41
CA ASN A 38 -9.54 -4.81 -25.73
C ASN A 38 -8.73 -3.99 -26.75
N GLN A 39 -7.89 -3.06 -26.27
CA GLN A 39 -7.00 -2.27 -27.10
C GLN A 39 -5.53 -2.60 -26.80
N HIS A 40 -4.70 -2.49 -27.82
CA HIS A 40 -3.25 -2.63 -27.68
C HIS A 40 -2.66 -1.27 -27.27
N ALA A 41 -1.64 -1.29 -26.42
CA ALA A 41 -0.87 -0.10 -26.11
C ALA A 41 -0.28 0.51 -27.40
N PRO A 42 -0.48 1.81 -27.67
CA PRO A 42 0.21 2.46 -28.78
C PRO A 42 1.73 2.40 -28.52
N LYS A 43 2.53 2.30 -29.60
CA LYS A 43 4.01 2.29 -29.53
C LYS A 43 4.57 3.49 -28.76
N THR A 44 3.83 4.58 -28.71
CA THR A 44 4.13 5.77 -27.91
C THR A 44 2.87 6.16 -27.15
N ALA A 45 2.88 6.05 -25.82
CA ALA A 45 1.84 6.59 -24.95
C ALA A 45 1.95 8.11 -24.77
N ALA A 46 2.54 8.82 -25.75
CA ALA A 46 2.92 10.21 -25.63
C ALA A 46 1.71 11.08 -25.28
N ASN A 47 1.82 11.80 -24.16
CA ASN A 47 0.86 12.76 -23.62
C ASN A 47 -0.42 12.20 -22.98
N LYS A 48 -0.52 10.91 -22.65
CA LYS A 48 -1.60 10.46 -21.76
C LYS A 48 -1.36 10.97 -20.33
N PRO A 49 -2.38 11.52 -19.64
CA PRO A 49 -2.24 11.86 -18.23
C PRO A 49 -2.03 10.57 -17.42
N ALA A 50 -0.92 10.51 -16.68
CA ALA A 50 -0.60 9.37 -15.83
C ALA A 50 -1.19 9.54 -14.43
N VAL A 51 -1.69 8.44 -13.85
CA VAL A 51 -2.23 8.39 -12.50
C VAL A 51 -1.59 7.23 -11.75
N LEU A 52 -1.00 7.49 -10.59
CA LEU A 52 -0.54 6.47 -9.65
C LEU A 52 -1.64 6.19 -8.62
N LEU A 53 -2.07 4.93 -8.53
CA LEU A 53 -2.99 4.43 -7.52
C LEU A 53 -2.20 3.67 -6.45
N GLN A 54 -2.27 4.12 -5.20
CA GLN A 54 -1.51 3.57 -4.07
C GLN A 54 -2.45 3.02 -2.99
N HIS A 55 -2.30 1.74 -2.69
CA HIS A 55 -3.12 0.99 -1.74
C HIS A 55 -2.86 1.37 -0.26
N GLY A 56 -3.67 0.80 0.64
CA GLY A 56 -3.60 1.03 2.09
C GLY A 56 -2.76 0.02 2.87
N LEU A 57 -2.93 0.03 4.19
CA LEU A 57 -2.27 -0.91 5.12
C LEU A 57 -2.71 -2.35 4.81
N LEU A 58 -1.76 -3.29 4.80
CA LEU A 58 -2.01 -4.72 4.52
C LEU A 58 -2.69 -5.00 3.17
N ASP A 59 -2.61 -4.08 2.22
CA ASP A 59 -3.27 -4.17 0.92
C ASP A 59 -2.23 -4.27 -0.22
N SER A 60 -2.69 -4.40 -1.45
CA SER A 60 -1.83 -4.30 -2.64
C SER A 60 -2.55 -3.63 -3.81
N SER A 61 -1.84 -3.46 -4.92
CA SER A 61 -2.37 -2.92 -6.18
C SER A 61 -3.67 -3.59 -6.68
N TRP A 62 -3.96 -4.83 -6.26
CA TRP A 62 -5.17 -5.58 -6.63
C TRP A 62 -6.47 -4.85 -6.26
N ALA A 63 -6.51 -4.08 -5.17
CA ALA A 63 -7.73 -3.44 -4.66
C ALA A 63 -8.38 -2.53 -5.71
N TRP A 64 -7.56 -1.89 -6.55
CA TRP A 64 -7.99 -0.99 -7.62
C TRP A 64 -8.63 -1.69 -8.81
N VAL A 65 -8.55 -3.03 -8.87
CA VAL A 65 -9.07 -3.90 -9.94
C VAL A 65 -9.90 -5.07 -9.41
N ALA A 66 -10.25 -5.05 -8.11
CA ALA A 66 -10.93 -6.14 -7.40
C ALA A 66 -12.33 -6.50 -7.97
N ASN A 67 -13.02 -5.51 -8.55
CA ASN A 67 -14.41 -5.62 -8.98
C ASN A 67 -14.53 -5.72 -10.51
N PHE A 68 -15.68 -5.34 -11.07
CA PHE A 68 -15.90 -5.32 -12.51
C PHE A 68 -15.24 -4.09 -13.15
N PRO A 69 -14.98 -4.11 -14.47
CA PRO A 69 -14.47 -2.94 -15.18
C PRO A 69 -15.25 -1.65 -14.93
N SER A 70 -16.58 -1.74 -14.80
CA SER A 70 -17.47 -0.59 -14.59
C SER A 70 -17.44 0.00 -13.18
N ASN A 71 -16.80 -0.64 -12.21
CA ASN A 71 -16.78 -0.19 -10.81
C ASN A 71 -15.45 -0.44 -10.09
N SER A 72 -14.36 -0.61 -10.84
CA SER A 72 -13.00 -0.61 -10.29
C SER A 72 -12.25 0.60 -10.82
N LEU A 73 -11.71 1.44 -9.93
CA LEU A 73 -11.15 2.74 -10.31
C LEU A 73 -10.05 2.61 -11.37
N GLY A 74 -9.19 1.60 -11.26
CA GLY A 74 -8.12 1.35 -12.23
C GLY A 74 -8.64 1.14 -13.65
N PHE A 75 -9.68 0.33 -13.79
CA PHE A 75 -10.32 0.06 -15.08
C PHE A 75 -11.09 1.26 -15.62
N MET A 76 -11.83 1.95 -14.76
CA MET A 76 -12.60 3.14 -15.16
C MET A 76 -11.72 4.30 -15.65
N LEU A 77 -10.52 4.46 -15.07
CA LEU A 77 -9.54 5.45 -15.50
C LEU A 77 -8.90 5.05 -16.84
N ALA A 78 -8.52 3.78 -17.00
CA ALA A 78 -7.96 3.28 -18.26
C ALA A 78 -8.93 3.47 -19.43
N ASP A 79 -10.21 3.14 -19.22
CA ASP A 79 -11.26 3.33 -20.24
C ASP A 79 -11.56 4.81 -20.54
N ARG A 80 -11.19 5.71 -19.62
CA ARG A 80 -11.25 7.18 -19.82
C ARG A 80 -9.97 7.77 -20.42
N GLY A 81 -9.02 6.92 -20.83
CA GLY A 81 -7.84 7.34 -21.57
C GLY A 81 -6.63 7.72 -20.72
N TYR A 82 -6.67 7.51 -19.41
CA TYR A 82 -5.50 7.70 -18.54
C TYR A 82 -4.46 6.58 -18.74
N ASP A 83 -3.20 6.89 -18.45
CA ASP A 83 -2.14 5.90 -18.25
C ASP A 83 -2.10 5.51 -16.76
N VAL A 84 -2.65 4.35 -16.42
CA VAL A 84 -2.92 3.99 -15.01
C VAL A 84 -1.80 3.14 -14.46
N TRP A 85 -1.15 3.62 -13.42
CA TRP A 85 -0.08 2.95 -12.69
C TRP A 85 -0.58 2.52 -11.32
N PHE A 86 -0.15 1.35 -10.87
CA PHE A 86 -0.55 0.76 -9.59
C PHE A 86 0.70 0.46 -8.77
N GLY A 87 0.83 1.15 -7.65
CA GLY A 87 1.95 0.98 -6.73
C GLY A 87 1.77 -0.23 -5.83
N ASN A 88 2.88 -0.82 -5.41
CA ASN A 88 2.93 -1.83 -4.35
C ASN A 88 4.03 -1.45 -3.37
N SER A 89 3.66 -1.24 -2.12
CA SER A 89 4.63 -0.95 -1.05
C SER A 89 5.52 -2.16 -0.76
N ARG A 90 6.76 -1.89 -0.35
CA ARG A 90 7.70 -2.91 0.13
C ARG A 90 7.05 -3.88 1.12
N GLY A 91 7.39 -5.16 1.00
CA GLY A 91 6.93 -6.21 1.90
C GLY A 91 5.53 -6.76 1.65
N ASN A 92 4.74 -6.19 0.74
CA ASN A 92 3.56 -6.89 0.24
C ASN A 92 3.97 -7.98 -0.78
N PHE A 93 3.10 -8.95 -1.06
CA PHE A 93 3.45 -10.13 -1.87
C PHE A 93 3.87 -9.83 -3.32
N TYR A 94 3.63 -8.62 -3.84
CA TYR A 94 4.15 -8.18 -5.13
C TYR A 94 5.55 -7.54 -5.04
N SER A 95 5.95 -7.04 -3.87
CA SER A 95 7.18 -6.29 -3.62
C SER A 95 8.03 -6.93 -2.51
N LEU A 96 8.29 -8.24 -2.64
CA LEU A 96 9.13 -9.06 -1.74
C LEU A 96 10.61 -9.16 -2.16
N GLY A 97 11.13 -8.19 -2.91
CA GLY A 97 12.51 -8.20 -3.41
C GLY A 97 13.39 -7.15 -2.74
N HIS A 98 14.66 -7.49 -2.54
CA HIS A 98 15.71 -6.54 -2.13
C HIS A 98 17.04 -6.94 -2.76
N VAL A 99 17.90 -5.96 -3.03
CA VAL A 99 19.24 -6.18 -3.64
C VAL A 99 20.26 -6.85 -2.71
N SER A 100 19.95 -7.03 -1.42
CA SER A 100 20.94 -7.46 -0.40
C SER A 100 20.34 -8.30 0.70
N PHE A 101 19.14 -7.96 1.18
CA PHE A 101 18.52 -8.66 2.30
C PHE A 101 17.51 -9.70 1.82
N PRO A 102 17.62 -10.98 2.23
CA PRO A 102 16.60 -11.98 1.94
C PRO A 102 15.35 -11.76 2.81
N THR A 103 14.19 -12.24 2.36
CA THR A 103 12.91 -12.08 3.07
C THR A 103 12.84 -12.80 4.43
N ASN A 104 13.79 -13.67 4.76
CA ASN A 104 13.89 -14.31 6.07
C ASN A 104 14.81 -13.56 7.05
N SER A 105 15.37 -12.41 6.65
CA SER A 105 16.20 -11.54 7.50
C SER A 105 15.36 -10.45 8.16
N SER A 106 15.78 -10.01 9.35
CA SER A 106 15.12 -8.89 10.05
C SER A 106 15.29 -7.56 9.34
N GLU A 107 16.43 -7.39 8.68
CA GLU A 107 16.83 -6.19 7.93
C GLU A 107 15.88 -5.93 6.75
N PHE A 108 15.36 -6.99 6.13
CA PHE A 108 14.33 -6.89 5.10
C PHE A 108 12.98 -6.36 5.63
N TRP A 109 12.69 -6.54 6.92
CA TRP A 109 11.41 -6.14 7.50
C TRP A 109 11.51 -4.88 8.37
N ASP A 110 12.71 -4.27 8.47
CA ASP A 110 12.96 -3.06 9.25
C ASP A 110 12.50 -1.79 8.51
N PHE A 111 11.21 -1.72 8.22
CA PHE A 111 10.56 -0.57 7.61
C PHE A 111 9.19 -0.30 8.22
N SER A 112 8.70 0.92 8.07
CA SER A 112 7.32 1.32 8.31
C SER A 112 6.80 2.13 7.11
N TRP A 113 5.65 2.80 7.25
CA TRP A 113 5.18 3.76 6.26
C TRP A 113 6.13 4.96 6.08
N ASP A 114 7.05 5.23 7.03
CA ASP A 114 8.13 6.22 6.88
C ASP A 114 8.98 5.93 5.65
N GLU A 115 9.56 4.73 5.57
CA GLU A 115 10.39 4.35 4.43
C GLU A 115 9.58 4.25 3.13
N MET A 116 8.30 3.91 3.21
CA MET A 116 7.41 3.91 2.04
C MET A 116 7.22 5.33 1.50
N ALA A 117 7.02 6.32 2.37
CA ALA A 117 6.92 7.74 2.00
C ALA A 117 8.26 8.27 1.46
N LYS A 118 9.36 7.92 2.14
CA LYS A 118 10.69 8.44 1.86
C LYS A 118 11.36 7.84 0.61
N TYR A 119 11.12 6.56 0.34
CA TYR A 119 11.84 5.83 -0.71
C TYR A 119 10.93 5.19 -1.75
N ASP A 120 9.84 4.51 -1.35
CA ASP A 120 8.99 3.80 -2.31
C ASP A 120 8.30 4.78 -3.26
N LEU A 121 7.62 5.77 -2.68
CA LEU A 121 6.82 6.72 -3.44
C LEU A 121 7.69 7.59 -4.39
N PRO A 122 8.82 8.18 -3.95
CA PRO A 122 9.73 8.89 -4.85
C PRO A 122 10.32 8.02 -5.96
N ALA A 123 10.68 6.76 -5.67
CA ALA A 123 11.20 5.84 -6.69
C ALA A 123 10.14 5.50 -7.74
N ALA A 124 8.91 5.18 -7.29
CA ALA A 124 7.78 4.90 -8.17
C ALA A 124 7.45 6.10 -9.08
N VAL A 125 7.32 7.30 -8.51
CA VAL A 125 7.00 8.51 -9.29
C VAL A 125 8.13 8.83 -10.28
N SER A 126 9.39 8.80 -9.85
CA SER A 126 10.54 9.05 -10.74
C SER A 126 10.58 8.08 -11.91
N TYR A 127 10.31 6.79 -11.66
CA TYR A 127 10.22 5.78 -12.70
C TYR A 127 9.09 6.09 -13.70
N ILE A 128 7.90 6.44 -13.21
CA ILE A 128 6.75 6.76 -14.08
C ILE A 128 7.04 7.99 -14.94
N LEU A 129 7.63 9.05 -14.37
CA LEU A 129 8.00 10.26 -15.13
C LEU A 129 9.02 9.93 -16.22
N ALA A 130 10.04 9.13 -15.91
CA ALA A 130 11.04 8.70 -16.89
C ALA A 130 10.42 7.85 -18.01
N GLN A 131 9.51 6.92 -17.66
CA GLN A 131 8.86 6.03 -18.62
C GLN A 131 7.87 6.77 -19.53
N THR A 132 7.20 7.80 -19.02
CA THR A 132 6.14 8.53 -19.74
C THR A 132 6.62 9.80 -20.41
N GLY A 133 7.75 10.37 -19.98
CA GLY A 133 8.24 11.68 -20.40
C GLY A 133 7.45 12.86 -19.82
N LEU A 134 6.54 12.61 -18.87
CA LEU A 134 5.78 13.66 -18.19
C LEU A 134 6.65 14.36 -17.15
N SER A 135 6.30 15.61 -16.83
CA SER A 135 6.90 16.35 -15.71
C SER A 135 6.13 16.17 -14.39
N LYS A 136 4.84 15.82 -14.48
CA LYS A 136 3.95 15.59 -13.33
C LYS A 136 2.95 14.46 -13.60
N ILE A 137 2.51 13.81 -12.53
CA ILE A 137 1.42 12.83 -12.54
C ILE A 137 0.35 13.17 -11.50
N SER A 138 -0.82 12.54 -11.60
CA SER A 138 -1.80 12.56 -10.52
C SER A 138 -1.59 11.38 -9.58
N TYR A 139 -1.94 11.56 -8.31
CA TYR A 139 -1.84 10.55 -7.27
C TYR A 139 -3.22 10.28 -6.66
N VAL A 140 -3.55 9.02 -6.45
CA VAL A 140 -4.72 8.60 -5.66
C VAL A 140 -4.26 7.61 -4.60
N GLY A 141 -4.39 7.98 -3.34
CA GLY A 141 -4.06 7.13 -2.20
C GLY A 141 -5.32 6.67 -1.48
N HIS A 142 -5.30 5.44 -0.96
CA HIS A 142 -6.30 4.93 -0.02
C HIS A 142 -5.66 4.60 1.32
N SER A 143 -6.28 5.00 2.44
CA SER A 143 -5.82 4.64 3.80
C SER A 143 -4.32 4.96 3.98
N GLN A 144 -3.45 4.00 4.30
CA GLN A 144 -1.99 4.22 4.43
C GLN A 144 -1.33 4.82 3.17
N GLY A 145 -1.88 4.62 1.96
CA GLY A 145 -1.39 5.32 0.77
C GLY A 145 -1.50 6.84 0.94
N THR A 146 -2.56 7.33 1.58
CA THR A 146 -2.69 8.75 1.89
C THR A 146 -1.64 9.23 2.90
N THR A 147 -1.30 8.40 3.89
CA THR A 147 -0.24 8.66 4.87
C THR A 147 1.11 8.83 4.17
N GLN A 148 1.44 7.93 3.24
CA GLN A 148 2.67 8.01 2.45
C GLN A 148 2.75 9.32 1.67
N ALA A 149 1.64 9.73 1.03
CA ALA A 149 1.59 10.98 0.31
C ALA A 149 1.73 12.21 1.22
N LEU A 150 1.02 12.23 2.35
CA LEU A 150 1.09 13.34 3.31
C LEU A 150 2.51 13.52 3.87
N ALA A 151 3.16 12.44 4.32
CA ALA A 151 4.54 12.49 4.80
C ALA A 151 5.51 12.93 3.68
N ALA A 152 5.43 12.33 2.49
CA ALA A 152 6.31 12.68 1.38
C ALA A 152 6.16 14.14 0.93
N PHE A 153 4.95 14.70 0.96
CA PHE A 153 4.72 16.11 0.66
C PHE A 153 5.21 17.05 1.76
N GLY A 154 5.08 16.65 3.03
CA GLY A 154 5.55 17.42 4.18
C GLY A 154 7.07 17.54 4.26
N GLU A 155 7.78 16.50 3.82
CA GLU A 155 9.23 16.38 4.00
C GLU A 155 10.04 16.68 2.73
N ASN A 156 9.42 16.64 1.54
CA ASN A 156 10.13 16.75 0.27
C ASN A 156 9.36 17.63 -0.73
N GLU A 157 9.62 18.95 -0.68
CA GLU A 157 9.02 19.91 -1.59
C GLU A 157 9.37 19.66 -3.06
N ASP A 158 10.57 19.15 -3.35
CA ASP A 158 10.98 18.84 -4.72
C ASP A 158 10.18 17.67 -5.28
N PHE A 159 9.95 16.63 -4.47
CA PHE A 159 9.03 15.56 -4.81
C PHE A 159 7.61 16.07 -5.05
N ALA A 160 7.09 16.93 -4.17
CA ALA A 160 5.73 17.46 -4.27
C ALA A 160 5.47 18.20 -5.61
N LYS A 161 6.50 18.84 -6.19
CA LYS A 161 6.39 19.53 -7.50
C LYS A 161 6.02 18.59 -8.66
N HIS A 162 6.28 17.29 -8.51
CA HIS A 162 5.98 16.25 -9.50
C HIS A 162 4.54 15.70 -9.41
N ILE A 163 3.75 16.13 -8.43
CA ILE A 163 2.34 15.76 -8.31
C ILE A 163 1.48 16.97 -8.69
N ASN A 164 0.53 16.80 -9.62
CA ASN A 164 -0.38 17.88 -10.03
C ASN A 164 -1.72 17.87 -9.27
N LEU A 165 -2.14 16.70 -8.79
CA LEU A 165 -3.37 16.45 -8.06
C LEU A 165 -3.14 15.24 -7.15
N ALA A 166 -3.46 15.38 -5.87
CA ALA A 166 -3.52 14.27 -4.93
C ALA A 166 -4.97 14.08 -4.46
N VAL A 167 -5.52 12.88 -4.68
CA VAL A 167 -6.83 12.46 -4.18
C VAL A 167 -6.60 11.50 -3.02
N LEU A 168 -7.07 11.88 -1.82
CA LEU A 168 -6.87 11.11 -0.60
C LEU A 168 -8.20 10.46 -0.19
N LEU A 169 -8.32 9.14 -0.36
CA LEU A 169 -9.50 8.35 -0.03
C LEU A 169 -9.31 7.70 1.36
N ALA A 170 -10.25 7.94 2.27
CA ALA A 170 -10.11 7.57 3.69
C ALA A 170 -8.75 8.01 4.28
N PRO A 171 -8.46 9.34 4.28
CA PRO A 171 -7.16 9.85 4.68
C PRO A 171 -6.82 9.48 6.12
N ALA A 172 -5.59 8.99 6.34
CA ALA A 172 -5.09 8.57 7.65
C ALA A 172 -3.78 9.31 7.96
N ALA A 173 -3.83 10.21 8.95
CA ALA A 173 -2.65 10.92 9.46
C ALA A 173 -2.55 10.76 10.98
N TYR A 174 -3.65 11.05 11.68
CA TYR A 174 -3.79 10.83 13.12
C TYR A 174 -4.66 9.59 13.36
N ALA A 175 -4.23 8.72 14.27
CA ALA A 175 -4.95 7.48 14.61
C ALA A 175 -5.51 7.44 16.04
N SER A 176 -5.36 8.51 16.82
CA SER A 176 -5.79 8.60 18.24
C SER A 176 -7.29 8.45 18.48
N HIS A 177 -8.12 8.57 17.43
CA HIS A 177 -9.57 8.36 17.48
C HIS A 177 -10.04 7.23 16.56
N ALA A 178 -9.11 6.38 16.11
CA ALA A 178 -9.48 5.19 15.36
C ALA A 178 -10.35 4.27 16.24
N SER A 179 -11.23 3.52 15.59
CA SER A 179 -12.13 2.56 16.23
C SER A 179 -11.97 1.18 15.60
N GLY A 180 -12.26 0.13 16.34
CA GLY A 180 -12.22 -1.26 15.86
C GLY A 180 -11.22 -2.11 16.65
N LEU A 181 -10.84 -3.26 16.11
CA LEU A 181 -9.93 -4.18 16.80
C LEU A 181 -8.52 -3.61 16.93
N PHE A 182 -8.03 -2.87 15.91
CA PHE A 182 -6.65 -2.42 15.87
C PHE A 182 -6.26 -1.48 17.03
N PRO A 183 -7.03 -0.42 17.37
CA PRO A 183 -6.75 0.42 18.54
C PRO A 183 -6.71 -0.36 19.86
N ILE A 184 -7.59 -1.37 20.02
CA ILE A 184 -7.59 -2.22 21.22
C ILE A 184 -6.28 -3.01 21.33
N LEU A 185 -5.79 -3.56 20.22
CA LEU A 185 -4.51 -4.29 20.20
C LEU A 185 -3.32 -3.35 20.46
N ALA A 186 -3.39 -2.10 19.99
CA ALA A 186 -2.39 -1.07 20.27
C ALA A 186 -2.39 -0.65 21.75
N ASP A 187 -3.55 -0.45 22.37
CA ASP A 187 -3.66 -0.09 23.79
C ASP A 187 -3.20 -1.22 24.74
N LEU A 188 -3.10 -2.45 24.23
CA LEU A 188 -2.57 -3.62 24.93
C LEU A 188 -1.06 -3.85 24.70
N ASP A 189 -0.39 -2.93 24.00
CA ASP A 189 1.05 -2.99 23.66
C ASP A 189 1.49 -4.30 22.98
N LEU A 190 0.58 -4.94 22.23
CA LEU A 190 0.88 -6.20 21.54
C LEU A 190 1.91 -6.02 20.43
N ASP A 191 2.01 -4.83 19.86
CA ASP A 191 3.07 -4.48 18.93
C ASP A 191 4.45 -4.50 19.59
N GLU A 192 4.59 -4.05 20.83
CA GLU A 192 5.87 -4.14 21.57
C GLU A 192 6.25 -5.61 21.80
N LEU A 193 5.26 -6.46 22.12
CA LEU A 193 5.46 -7.90 22.23
C LEU A 193 5.91 -8.51 20.89
N PHE A 194 5.28 -8.13 19.77
CA PHE A 194 5.69 -8.61 18.45
C PHE A 194 7.09 -8.09 18.07
N MET A 195 7.41 -6.83 18.35
CA MET A 195 8.73 -6.25 18.15
C MET A 195 9.80 -6.98 18.98
N LEU A 196 9.47 -7.41 20.21
CA LEU A 196 10.35 -8.22 21.07
C LEU A 196 10.67 -9.60 20.45
N PHE A 197 9.71 -10.22 19.76
CA PHE A 197 9.92 -11.47 19.01
C PHE A 197 10.62 -11.28 17.66
N GLY A 198 10.93 -10.03 17.32
CA GLY A 198 11.76 -9.61 16.20
C GLY A 198 10.99 -8.91 15.09
N VAL A 199 11.72 -8.07 14.35
CA VAL A 199 11.21 -7.37 13.17
C VAL A 199 11.13 -8.36 12.00
N LYS A 200 9.91 -8.73 11.61
CA LYS A 200 9.60 -9.76 10.60
C LYS A 200 8.34 -9.38 9.82
N GLU A 201 7.93 -10.24 8.90
CA GLU A 201 6.59 -10.20 8.32
C GLU A 201 5.52 -10.28 9.41
N PHE A 202 4.51 -9.42 9.32
CA PHE A 202 3.32 -9.52 10.16
C PHE A 202 2.36 -10.55 9.56
N LEU A 203 2.04 -11.59 10.33
CA LEU A 203 1.19 -12.72 9.93
C LEU A 203 1.70 -13.46 8.67
N PRO A 204 2.92 -14.04 8.66
CA PRO A 204 3.48 -14.74 7.49
C PRO A 204 2.61 -15.92 7.02
N ASP A 205 1.90 -16.56 7.96
CA ASP A 205 0.96 -17.65 7.67
C ASP A 205 -0.35 -17.17 7.02
N ALA A 206 -0.59 -15.85 6.88
CA ALA A 206 -1.76 -15.33 6.19
C ALA A 206 -1.81 -15.77 4.72
N THR A 207 -0.67 -16.09 4.11
CA THR A 207 -0.60 -16.69 2.77
C THR A 207 -1.21 -18.10 2.71
N ILE A 208 -1.21 -18.84 3.82
CA ILE A 208 -1.93 -20.11 3.95
C ILE A 208 -3.42 -19.84 4.10
N LEU A 209 -3.80 -18.84 4.90
CA LEU A 209 -5.19 -18.42 5.05
C LEU A 209 -5.80 -17.99 3.72
N GLN A 210 -5.07 -17.27 2.85
CA GLN A 210 -5.53 -16.91 1.51
C GLN A 210 -5.86 -18.10 0.60
N LYS A 211 -5.29 -19.29 0.86
CA LYS A 211 -5.60 -20.51 0.09
C LYS A 211 -6.87 -21.22 0.58
N ILE A 212 -7.19 -21.08 1.87
CA ILE A 212 -8.29 -21.81 2.52
C ILE A 212 -9.53 -20.91 2.68
N ALA A 213 -9.32 -19.64 3.01
CA ALA A 213 -10.37 -18.66 3.25
C ALA A 213 -11.35 -18.52 2.08
N PRO A 214 -10.95 -18.56 0.79
CA PRO A 214 -11.92 -18.42 -0.29
C PRO A 214 -12.94 -19.56 -0.35
N GLU A 215 -12.52 -20.79 -0.08
CA GLU A 215 -13.42 -21.95 0.00
C GLU A 215 -14.34 -21.85 1.22
N LEU A 216 -13.79 -21.46 2.37
CA LEU A 216 -14.57 -21.22 3.59
C LEU A 216 -15.59 -20.11 3.40
N CYS A 217 -15.20 -18.98 2.80
CA CYS A 217 -16.07 -17.83 2.55
C CYS A 217 -17.10 -18.07 1.45
N PHE A 218 -16.85 -19.03 0.56
CA PHE A 218 -17.89 -19.50 -0.36
C PHE A 218 -18.99 -20.28 0.38
N LEU A 219 -18.61 -21.06 1.40
CA LEU A 219 -19.55 -21.83 2.23
C LEU A 219 -20.22 -20.99 3.32
N LEU A 220 -19.50 -20.01 3.87
CA LEU A 220 -19.90 -19.18 5.01
C LEU A 220 -19.67 -17.68 4.71
N PRO A 221 -20.40 -17.08 3.75
CA PRO A 221 -20.18 -15.70 3.33
C PRO A 221 -20.46 -14.69 4.46
N GLU A 222 -21.49 -14.92 5.28
CA GLU A 222 -21.86 -14.03 6.39
C GLU A 222 -20.76 -13.96 7.47
N ASP A 223 -20.15 -15.09 7.82
CA ASP A 223 -19.04 -15.14 8.79
C ASP A 223 -17.80 -14.42 8.27
N CYS A 224 -17.49 -14.58 6.98
CA CYS A 224 -16.38 -13.87 6.35
C CYS A 224 -16.63 -12.37 6.22
N GLU A 225 -17.86 -11.94 5.95
CA GLU A 225 -18.23 -10.53 5.99
C GLU A 225 -18.07 -9.96 7.39
N TYR A 226 -18.52 -10.67 8.42
CA TYR A 226 -18.36 -10.25 9.81
C TYR A 226 -16.87 -10.07 10.17
N PHE A 227 -16.02 -11.04 9.82
CA PHE A 227 -14.58 -10.93 10.06
C PHE A 227 -13.94 -9.79 9.27
N PHE A 228 -14.31 -9.64 7.99
CA PHE A 228 -13.82 -8.56 7.15
C PHE A 228 -14.21 -7.18 7.70
N PHE A 229 -15.47 -7.00 8.10
CA PHE A 229 -15.96 -5.77 8.72
C PHE A 229 -15.37 -5.49 10.09
N ALA A 230 -14.96 -6.51 10.85
CA ALA A 230 -14.23 -6.31 12.10
C ALA A 230 -12.84 -5.67 11.88
N LEU A 231 -12.24 -5.87 10.69
CA LEU A 231 -10.95 -5.29 10.32
C LEU A 231 -11.07 -3.90 9.70
N VAL A 232 -12.01 -3.71 8.75
CA VAL A 232 -12.08 -2.48 7.93
C VAL A 232 -13.28 -1.58 8.24
N GLY A 233 -14.14 -1.98 9.17
CA GLY A 233 -15.40 -1.30 9.50
C GLY A 233 -16.57 -1.83 8.68
N SER A 234 -17.79 -1.72 9.26
CA SER A 234 -19.02 -2.22 8.64
C SER A 234 -19.50 -1.33 7.49
N SER A 235 -20.13 -1.95 6.48
CA SER A 235 -20.70 -1.23 5.35
C SER A 235 -21.87 -1.97 4.74
N ASN A 236 -22.88 -1.23 4.28
CA ASN A 236 -24.02 -1.76 3.51
C ASN A 236 -23.74 -1.80 2.00
N ASN A 237 -22.56 -1.40 1.55
CA ASN A 237 -22.20 -1.23 0.14
C ASN A 237 -21.21 -2.28 -0.38
N LEU A 238 -20.94 -3.33 0.40
CA LEU A 238 -20.08 -4.43 -0.02
C LEU A 238 -20.84 -5.33 -1.01
N ASN A 239 -20.18 -5.76 -2.08
CA ASN A 239 -20.72 -6.84 -2.90
C ASN A 239 -20.39 -8.19 -2.25
N SER A 240 -21.28 -8.64 -1.38
CA SER A 240 -21.24 -9.91 -0.65
C SER A 240 -20.87 -11.12 -1.52
N THR A 241 -21.36 -11.16 -2.76
CA THR A 241 -21.08 -12.29 -3.69
C THR A 241 -19.61 -12.39 -4.12
N ARG A 242 -18.78 -11.42 -3.76
CA ARG A 242 -17.34 -11.36 -4.05
C ARG A 242 -16.48 -11.43 -2.79
N ILE A 243 -17.01 -11.67 -1.60
CA ILE A 243 -16.23 -11.72 -0.36
C ILE A 243 -15.05 -12.72 -0.45
N GLN A 244 -15.26 -13.87 -1.08
CA GLN A 244 -14.24 -14.89 -1.35
C GLN A 244 -13.10 -14.38 -2.24
N VAL A 245 -13.36 -13.41 -3.11
CA VAL A 245 -12.32 -12.76 -3.93
C VAL A 245 -11.57 -11.72 -3.11
N TYR A 246 -12.23 -11.04 -2.18
CA TYR A 246 -11.58 -10.03 -1.36
C TYR A 246 -10.62 -10.68 -0.35
N VAL A 247 -11.07 -11.75 0.31
CA VAL A 247 -10.25 -12.48 1.29
C VAL A 247 -9.12 -13.31 0.66
N SER A 248 -9.16 -13.57 -0.65
CA SER A 248 -8.07 -14.30 -1.33
C SER A 248 -6.83 -13.43 -1.57
N GLU A 249 -7.00 -12.10 -1.56
CA GLU A 249 -5.93 -11.15 -1.89
C GLU A 249 -5.59 -10.22 -0.70
N THR A 250 -6.31 -10.33 0.42
CA THR A 250 -6.12 -9.53 1.65
C THR A 250 -6.04 -10.44 2.88
N PRO A 251 -5.05 -10.26 3.79
CA PRO A 251 -4.02 -9.23 3.79
C PRO A 251 -2.86 -9.54 2.84
N ALA A 252 -2.24 -8.51 2.25
CA ALA A 252 -1.19 -8.67 1.26
C ALA A 252 0.25 -8.68 1.80
N GLY A 253 0.43 -8.47 3.11
CA GLY A 253 1.74 -8.45 3.78
C GLY A 253 2.22 -7.05 4.17
N THR A 254 2.94 -6.97 5.30
CA THR A 254 3.62 -5.78 5.84
C THR A 254 4.62 -6.23 6.91
N SER A 255 5.49 -5.32 7.38
CA SER A 255 6.35 -5.59 8.54
C SER A 255 5.62 -5.43 9.88
N VAL A 256 6.10 -6.14 10.90
CA VAL A 256 5.74 -5.89 12.31
C VAL A 256 6.04 -4.44 12.71
N LYS A 257 7.16 -3.87 12.27
CA LYS A 257 7.52 -2.48 12.54
C LYS A 257 6.49 -1.48 12.00
N ASN A 258 5.90 -1.73 10.83
CA ASN A 258 4.82 -0.88 10.31
C ASN A 258 3.56 -0.96 11.19
N MET A 259 3.22 -2.14 11.71
CA MET A 259 2.10 -2.29 12.64
C MET A 259 2.38 -1.58 13.96
N ALA A 260 3.60 -1.70 14.48
CA ALA A 260 4.05 -0.97 15.67
C ALA A 260 4.01 0.54 15.47
N HIS A 261 4.40 1.03 14.29
CA HIS A 261 4.30 2.45 13.99
C HIS A 261 2.85 2.94 14.04
N TRP A 262 1.90 2.21 13.46
CA TRP A 262 0.48 2.57 13.59
C TRP A 262 -0.03 2.51 15.03
N ALA A 263 0.45 1.55 15.83
CA ALA A 263 0.08 1.45 17.24
C ALA A 263 0.60 2.64 18.05
N GLN A 264 1.81 3.13 17.76
CA GLN A 264 2.35 4.36 18.33
C GLN A 264 1.47 5.57 18.01
N LEU A 265 0.95 5.69 16.79
CA LEU A 265 0.03 6.79 16.41
C LEU A 265 -1.37 6.69 17.02
N VAL A 266 -1.76 5.50 17.50
CA VAL A 266 -2.97 5.33 18.31
C VAL A 266 -2.71 5.85 19.73
N ARG A 267 -1.60 5.44 20.34
CA ARG A 267 -1.25 5.77 21.73
C ARG A 267 -0.80 7.23 21.91
N ALA A 268 -0.11 7.80 20.92
CA ALA A 268 0.44 9.15 20.98
C ALA A 268 -0.30 10.08 20.00
N PRO A 269 -0.73 11.27 20.45
CA PRO A 269 -1.33 12.26 19.56
C PRO A 269 -0.24 12.84 18.64
N GLY A 270 -0.34 12.60 17.34
CA GLY A 270 0.60 13.16 16.38
C GLY A 270 0.53 12.48 15.02
N PHE A 271 1.21 13.09 14.06
CA PHE A 271 1.61 12.45 12.81
C PHE A 271 3.12 12.64 12.71
N GLN A 272 3.86 11.59 13.08
CA GLN A 272 5.28 11.65 13.38
C GLN A 272 5.94 10.34 12.96
N HIS A 273 7.27 10.37 12.85
CA HIS A 273 8.06 9.19 12.53
C HIS A 273 8.05 8.13 13.64
N PHE A 274 8.54 6.94 13.32
CA PHE A 274 8.56 5.79 14.22
C PHE A 274 9.39 6.08 15.48
N ASP A 275 8.83 5.84 16.66
CA ASP A 275 9.60 5.91 17.91
C ASP A 275 10.38 4.61 18.10
N TYR A 276 11.71 4.70 18.20
CA TYR A 276 12.58 3.55 18.45
C TYR A 276 12.63 3.13 19.93
N GLY A 277 11.77 3.70 20.78
CA GLY A 277 11.58 3.31 22.18
C GLY A 277 12.62 3.87 23.14
N SER A 278 13.60 4.65 22.65
CA SER A 278 14.57 5.35 23.51
C SER A 278 15.12 6.60 22.83
N ALA A 279 15.49 7.59 23.65
CA ALA A 279 16.14 8.81 23.16
C ALA A 279 17.47 8.54 22.44
N GLN A 280 18.20 7.49 22.84
CA GLN A 280 19.46 7.10 22.22
C GLN A 280 19.25 6.58 20.80
N GLU A 281 18.28 5.68 20.60
CA GLU A 281 17.98 5.17 19.25
C GLU A 281 17.32 6.25 18.37
N ASN A 282 16.41 7.06 18.91
CA ASN A 282 15.84 8.19 18.16
C ASN A 282 16.94 9.18 17.71
N MET A 283 17.94 9.44 18.56
CA MET A 283 19.09 10.27 18.17
C MET A 283 19.89 9.66 17.01
N LYS A 284 20.06 8.34 16.99
CA LYS A 284 20.77 7.62 15.91
C LYS A 284 20.01 7.68 14.58
N HIS A 285 18.68 7.65 14.62
CA HIS A 285 17.83 7.64 13.43
C HIS A 285 17.49 9.05 12.91
N TYR A 286 17.22 10.00 13.81
CA TYR A 286 16.66 11.31 13.46
C TYR A 286 17.55 12.50 13.82
N GLY A 287 18.57 12.30 14.66
CA GLY A 287 19.32 13.43 15.22
C GLY A 287 18.57 14.21 16.32
N THR A 288 17.42 13.69 16.79
CA THR A 288 16.60 14.25 17.87
C THR A 288 16.23 13.17 18.89
N PRO A 289 16.04 13.50 20.18
CA PRO A 289 15.72 12.52 21.22
C PRO A 289 14.29 11.95 21.13
N THR A 290 13.42 12.62 20.38
CA THR A 290 12.05 12.20 20.09
C THR A 290 11.85 12.14 18.58
N PRO A 291 10.93 11.28 18.07
CA PRO A 291 10.61 11.27 16.65
C PRO A 291 10.11 12.65 16.20
N PRO A 292 10.61 13.19 15.07
CA PRO A 292 10.09 14.44 14.52
C PRO A 292 8.70 14.24 13.89
N PRO A 293 7.89 15.31 13.79
CA PRO A 293 6.62 15.27 13.08
C PRO A 293 6.82 15.12 11.56
N SER A 294 5.95 14.38 10.89
CA SER A 294 5.98 14.14 9.44
C SER A 294 5.24 15.21 8.62
N LEU A 295 4.62 16.18 9.32
CA LEU A 295 4.10 17.42 8.75
C LEU A 295 4.62 18.61 9.59
N PRO A 296 4.95 19.75 8.95
CA PRO A 296 5.40 20.95 9.64
C PRO A 296 4.32 21.62 10.52
#